data_AF-A0A949BF29-F1
#
_entry.id   AF-A0A949BF29-F1
#
_cell.length_a   1.000
_cell.length_b   1.000
_cell.length_c   1.000
_cell.angle_alpha   90.00
_cell.angle_beta   90.00
_cell.angle_gamma   90.00
#
_symmetry.space_group_name_H-M   'P 1'
#
loop_
_entity.id
_entity.type
_entity.pdbx_description
1 polymer ?
#
loop_
_entity_poly.entity_id
_entity_poly.type
_entity_poly.pdbx_seq_one_letter_code
_entity_poly.pdbx_strand_id
1 'polypeptide(L)'
;MPGLHEVSQKLIDNISKVIVGKKEVIEFVAVGLMANGHVLLEDVPGLGKTMLARSLARSIHAEFKRLQFTPDLLPSDVTGVSIYNQKTSEFEFKKGPIFANIVLADEINRTTPRTQSALLEAMQEFKVTVDGILRDLPIPFFVIATENPIEFHGTYPLPESQVDRFLMQLGVGYPSHQEEVGILTRNFKESPLETLQSVVSIQEIIEVQEFVTSVSIEEKIVDYIVKIISTTRNLPGDIKLGASPRASLALMRTARALAFLDKRDYVIPDDVKRLAYSVLRHRIILQPRSIVRGLSAQDIVGHILKKVPVPA
;
A
#
# COMPACT_ATOMS: atom_id res chain seq x y z
N MET A 1 -0.21 4.13 26.65
CA MET A 1 -1.67 4.10 26.43
C MET A 1 -2.06 2.72 25.93
N PRO A 2 -2.50 1.80 26.80
CA PRO A 2 -2.74 0.39 26.43
C PRO A 2 -3.76 0.19 25.31
N GLY A 3 -4.72 1.13 25.15
CA GLY A 3 -5.81 1.02 24.19
C GLY A 3 -5.39 1.12 22.71
N LEU A 4 -4.35 1.89 22.37
CA LEU A 4 -3.97 2.11 20.97
C LEU A 4 -3.41 0.84 20.31
N HIS A 5 -2.61 0.05 21.01
CA HIS A 5 -2.10 -1.22 20.45
C HIS A 5 -3.22 -2.24 20.20
N GLU A 6 -4.34 -2.15 20.91
CA GLU A 6 -5.50 -3.02 20.65
C GLU A 6 -6.17 -2.69 19.33
N VAL A 7 -6.08 -1.43 18.85
CA VAL A 7 -6.66 -0.99 17.58
C VAL A 7 -6.12 -1.83 16.42
N SER A 8 -4.79 -1.98 16.33
CA SER A 8 -4.15 -2.76 15.26
C SER A 8 -4.55 -4.22 15.29
N GLN A 9 -4.58 -4.84 16.48
CA GLN A 9 -4.96 -6.24 16.61
C GLN A 9 -6.43 -6.46 16.26
N LYS A 10 -7.34 -5.61 16.78
CA LYS A 10 -8.77 -5.65 16.44
C LYS A 10 -8.98 -5.54 14.94
N LEU A 11 -8.26 -4.64 14.28
CA LEU A 11 -8.32 -4.45 12.84
C LEU A 11 -7.90 -5.71 12.06
N ILE A 12 -6.73 -6.26 12.37
CA ILE A 12 -6.18 -7.45 11.70
C ILE A 12 -7.06 -8.66 11.93
N ASP A 13 -7.51 -8.88 13.16
CA ASP A 13 -8.40 -10.00 13.51
C ASP A 13 -9.73 -9.88 12.78
N ASN A 14 -10.29 -8.68 12.67
CA ASN A 14 -11.56 -8.46 11.97
C ASN A 14 -11.44 -8.73 10.46
N ILE A 15 -10.36 -8.27 9.82
CA ILE A 15 -10.10 -8.53 8.40
C ILE A 15 -9.88 -10.05 8.16
N SER A 16 -9.19 -10.72 9.08
CA SER A 16 -8.90 -12.16 9.01
C SER A 16 -10.13 -13.06 9.17
N LYS A 17 -11.26 -12.52 9.64
CA LYS A 17 -12.56 -13.24 9.58
C LYS A 17 -13.01 -13.45 8.14
N VAL A 18 -12.75 -12.47 7.27
CA VAL A 18 -13.21 -12.48 5.87
C VAL A 18 -12.20 -13.17 4.96
N ILE A 19 -10.91 -12.92 5.15
CA ILE A 19 -9.84 -13.44 4.30
C ILE A 19 -9.24 -14.69 4.91
N VAL A 20 -9.18 -15.77 4.13
CA VAL A 20 -8.47 -16.99 4.52
C VAL A 20 -7.02 -16.87 4.11
N GLY A 21 -6.12 -17.09 5.07
CA GLY A 21 -4.69 -17.02 4.82
C GLY A 21 -4.16 -15.59 4.70
N LYS A 22 -2.95 -15.45 4.12
CA LYS A 22 -2.37 -14.15 3.74
C LYS A 22 -2.17 -13.16 4.90
N LYS A 23 -1.90 -13.69 6.10
CA LYS A 23 -1.72 -12.89 7.32
C LYS A 23 -0.69 -11.77 7.13
N GLU A 24 0.44 -12.06 6.49
CA GLU A 24 1.48 -11.06 6.22
C GLU A 24 0.98 -9.92 5.33
N VAL A 25 0.18 -10.20 4.30
CA VAL A 25 -0.39 -9.17 3.43
C VAL A 25 -1.36 -8.27 4.21
N ILE A 26 -2.20 -8.87 5.06
CA ILE A 26 -3.12 -8.12 5.94
C ILE A 26 -2.33 -7.22 6.88
N GLU A 27 -1.30 -7.76 7.53
CA GLU A 27 -0.41 -7.01 8.43
C GLU A 27 0.28 -5.87 7.69
N PHE A 28 0.85 -6.12 6.50
CA PHE A 28 1.56 -5.08 5.75
C PHE A 28 0.62 -4.02 5.17
N VAL A 29 -0.61 -4.37 4.80
CA VAL A 29 -1.63 -3.37 4.44
C VAL A 29 -2.01 -2.53 5.66
N ALA A 30 -2.16 -3.15 6.83
CA ALA A 30 -2.38 -2.42 8.08
C ALA A 30 -1.18 -1.51 8.41
N VAL A 31 0.06 -1.97 8.23
CA VAL A 31 1.28 -1.15 8.34
C VAL A 31 1.26 0.03 7.37
N GLY A 32 0.79 -0.17 6.13
CA GLY A 32 0.63 0.91 5.14
C GLY A 32 -0.33 2.00 5.62
N LEU A 33 -1.51 1.61 6.10
CA LEU A 33 -2.48 2.53 6.70
C LEU A 33 -1.88 3.21 7.95
N MET A 34 -1.28 2.40 8.82
CA MET A 34 -0.46 2.71 10.00
C MET A 34 0.49 3.88 9.79
N ALA A 35 1.31 3.72 8.76
CA ALA A 35 2.37 4.62 8.39
C ALA A 35 1.89 5.79 7.52
N ASN A 36 0.59 5.92 7.25
CA ASN A 36 -0.01 6.90 6.34
C ASN A 36 0.63 6.87 4.94
N GLY A 37 0.77 5.69 4.34
CA GLY A 37 1.36 5.54 3.00
C GLY A 37 0.75 4.41 2.19
N HIS A 38 0.44 4.72 0.93
CA HIS A 38 -0.29 3.85 0.00
C HIS A 38 0.46 2.57 -0.36
N VAL A 39 -0.29 1.53 -0.74
CA VAL A 39 0.23 0.20 -1.04
C VAL A 39 -0.10 -0.20 -2.48
N LEU A 40 0.87 -0.81 -3.16
CA LEU A 40 0.69 -1.42 -4.47
C LEU A 40 0.65 -2.94 -4.34
N LEU A 41 -0.39 -3.59 -4.87
CA LEU A 41 -0.55 -5.04 -4.89
C LEU A 41 -0.31 -5.57 -6.30
N GLU A 42 0.87 -6.15 -6.52
CA GLU A 42 1.19 -6.81 -7.78
C GLU A 42 0.62 -8.24 -7.74
N ASP A 43 -0.38 -8.54 -8.56
CA ASP A 43 -0.86 -9.93 -8.67
C ASP A 43 -1.87 -10.18 -9.78
N VAL A 44 -2.11 -11.47 -10.02
CA VAL A 44 -3.16 -11.98 -10.90
C VAL A 44 -4.58 -11.77 -10.33
N PRO A 45 -5.61 -11.69 -11.20
CA PRO A 45 -7.00 -11.54 -10.79
C PRO A 45 -7.51 -12.65 -9.86
N GLY A 46 -8.51 -12.34 -9.03
CA GLY A 46 -9.24 -13.33 -8.23
C GLY A 46 -8.69 -13.62 -6.83
N LEU A 47 -7.61 -12.97 -6.42
CA LEU A 47 -6.91 -13.27 -5.16
C LEU A 47 -7.43 -12.53 -3.91
N GLY A 48 -8.67 -12.05 -3.94
CA GLY A 48 -9.33 -11.45 -2.77
C GLY A 48 -8.92 -10.00 -2.45
N LYS A 49 -8.22 -9.29 -3.34
CA LYS A 49 -7.81 -7.88 -3.15
C LYS A 49 -8.99 -6.95 -2.85
N THR A 50 -10.09 -7.13 -3.57
CA THR A 50 -11.34 -6.38 -3.33
C THR A 50 -11.93 -6.71 -1.96
N MET A 51 -11.87 -7.97 -1.53
CA MET A 51 -12.31 -8.36 -0.19
C MET A 51 -11.42 -7.74 0.88
N LEU A 52 -10.10 -7.67 0.67
CA LEU A 52 -9.16 -7.00 1.56
C LEU A 52 -9.50 -5.53 1.76
N ALA A 53 -9.60 -4.78 0.67
CA ALA A 53 -9.88 -3.34 0.74
C ALA A 53 -11.26 -3.04 1.36
N ARG A 54 -12.30 -3.82 1.00
CA ARG A 54 -13.64 -3.66 1.59
C ARG A 54 -13.69 -4.06 3.06
N SER A 55 -12.99 -5.12 3.46
CA SER A 55 -12.92 -5.57 4.86
C SER A 55 -12.21 -4.54 5.72
N LEU A 56 -11.12 -3.95 5.20
CA LEU A 56 -10.42 -2.85 5.86
C LEU A 56 -11.35 -1.65 6.07
N ALA A 57 -12.02 -1.19 5.01
CA ALA A 57 -12.93 -0.05 5.10
C ALA A 57 -14.09 -0.29 6.07
N ARG A 58 -14.73 -1.47 6.01
CA ARG A 58 -15.81 -1.83 6.95
C ARG A 58 -15.32 -1.92 8.39
N SER A 59 -14.12 -2.46 8.62
CA SER A 59 -13.55 -2.60 9.97
C SER A 59 -13.33 -1.25 10.65
N ILE A 60 -13.07 -0.19 9.89
CA ILE A 60 -12.82 1.16 10.42
C ILE A 60 -14.00 2.14 10.22
N HIS A 61 -15.15 1.66 9.72
CA HIS A 61 -16.29 2.49 9.31
C HIS A 61 -15.93 3.62 8.32
N ALA A 62 -15.06 3.30 7.37
CA ALA A 62 -14.60 4.22 6.33
C ALA A 62 -15.44 4.17 5.05
N GLU A 63 -15.52 5.30 4.34
CA GLU A 63 -16.03 5.31 2.98
C GLU A 63 -15.07 4.52 2.07
N PHE A 64 -15.64 3.61 1.28
CA PHE A 64 -14.91 2.79 0.31
C PHE A 64 -15.35 3.13 -1.11
N LYS A 65 -14.37 3.30 -1.99
CA LYS A 65 -14.61 3.36 -3.44
C LYS A 65 -13.65 2.43 -4.16
N ARG A 66 -14.18 1.78 -5.20
CA ARG A 66 -13.42 1.01 -6.16
C ARG A 66 -13.38 1.78 -7.47
N LEU A 67 -12.19 2.03 -7.98
CA LEU A 67 -11.93 2.64 -9.27
C LEU A 67 -11.22 1.61 -10.13
N GLN A 68 -11.89 1.16 -11.19
CA GLN A 68 -11.30 0.28 -12.19
C GLN A 68 -10.61 1.16 -13.24
N PHE A 69 -9.33 0.94 -13.46
CA PHE A 69 -8.59 1.64 -14.50
C PHE A 69 -8.81 0.94 -15.84
N THR A 70 -9.34 1.70 -16.80
CA THR A 70 -9.60 1.27 -18.17
C THR A 70 -8.89 2.20 -19.16
N PRO A 71 -8.68 1.77 -20.42
CA PRO A 71 -7.96 2.56 -21.42
C PRO A 71 -8.62 3.91 -21.74
N ASP A 72 -9.94 4.00 -21.57
CA ASP A 72 -10.78 5.16 -21.83
C ASP A 72 -10.98 6.08 -20.62
N LEU A 73 -10.51 5.68 -19.43
CA LEU A 73 -10.67 6.45 -18.20
C LEU A 73 -9.96 7.80 -18.29
N LEU A 74 -10.68 8.89 -18.02
CA LEU A 74 -10.14 10.25 -18.02
C LEU A 74 -9.68 10.67 -16.62
N PRO A 75 -8.75 11.64 -16.50
CA PRO A 75 -8.37 12.21 -15.21
C PRO A 75 -9.57 12.74 -14.40
N SER A 76 -10.56 13.33 -15.06
CA SER A 76 -11.78 13.84 -14.42
C SER A 76 -12.69 12.73 -13.87
N ASP A 77 -12.61 11.51 -14.40
CA ASP A 77 -13.35 10.37 -13.85
C ASP A 77 -12.74 9.89 -12.54
N VAL A 78 -11.47 10.24 -12.29
CA VAL A 78 -10.74 9.98 -11.03
C VAL A 78 -10.99 11.10 -10.03
N THR A 79 -10.76 12.36 -10.43
CA THR A 79 -10.80 13.54 -9.55
C THR A 79 -12.18 14.17 -9.42
N GLY A 80 -13.13 13.84 -10.29
CA GLY A 80 -14.42 14.52 -10.38
C GLY A 80 -14.45 15.65 -11.39
N VAL A 81 -15.65 16.17 -11.61
CA VAL A 81 -15.97 17.15 -12.67
C VAL A 81 -17.02 18.15 -12.18
N SER A 82 -16.97 19.38 -12.67
CA SER A 82 -18.04 20.36 -12.45
C SER A 82 -19.08 20.26 -13.54
N ILE A 83 -20.34 20.01 -13.15
CA ILE A 83 -21.48 19.89 -14.06
C ILE A 83 -22.38 21.10 -13.90
N TYR A 84 -22.75 21.74 -15.01
CA TYR A 84 -23.68 22.84 -15.00
C TYR A 84 -25.09 22.36 -14.61
N ASN A 85 -25.60 22.86 -13.49
CA ASN A 85 -26.94 22.58 -13.01
C ASN A 85 -27.91 23.61 -13.58
N GLN A 86 -28.73 23.19 -14.56
CA GLN A 86 -29.68 24.08 -15.24
C GLN A 86 -30.72 24.72 -14.30
N LYS A 87 -31.05 24.08 -13.17
CA LYS A 87 -32.04 24.61 -12.22
C LYS A 87 -31.48 25.79 -11.42
N THR A 88 -30.21 25.73 -11.03
CA THR A 88 -29.55 26.78 -10.25
C THR A 88 -28.75 27.73 -11.12
N SER A 89 -28.49 27.36 -12.37
CA SER A 89 -27.58 28.07 -13.28
C SER A 89 -26.16 28.21 -12.72
N GLU A 90 -25.75 27.23 -11.92
CA GLU A 90 -24.43 27.16 -11.28
C GLU A 90 -23.71 25.86 -11.65
N PHE A 91 -22.38 25.89 -11.59
CA PHE A 91 -21.55 24.69 -11.73
C PHE A 91 -21.50 23.95 -10.39
N GLU A 92 -22.02 22.72 -10.37
CA GLU A 92 -21.98 21.83 -9.22
C GLU A 92 -20.86 20.80 -9.38
N PHE A 93 -19.95 20.75 -8.42
CA PHE A 93 -18.87 19.77 -8.43
C PHE A 93 -19.39 18.38 -8.02
N LYS A 94 -19.26 17.41 -8.93
CA LYS A 94 -19.43 15.99 -8.62
C LYS A 94 -18.09 15.38 -8.29
N LYS A 95 -17.95 14.98 -7.01
CA LYS A 95 -16.77 14.30 -6.48
C LYS A 95 -16.48 13.02 -7.26
N GLY A 96 -15.22 12.84 -7.66
CA GLY A 96 -14.74 11.58 -8.19
C GLY A 96 -14.59 10.49 -7.12
N PRO A 97 -14.31 9.23 -7.50
CA PRO A 97 -14.17 8.10 -6.60
C PRO A 97 -12.98 8.22 -5.64
N ILE A 98 -12.02 9.11 -5.87
CA ILE A 98 -10.92 9.34 -4.91
C ILE A 98 -11.35 10.05 -3.64
N PHE A 99 -12.53 10.67 -3.59
CA PHE A 99 -13.07 11.31 -2.40
C PHE A 99 -13.68 10.27 -1.44
N ALA A 100 -12.87 9.30 -1.02
CA ALA A 100 -13.22 8.27 -0.06
C ALA A 100 -12.00 7.94 0.82
N ASN A 101 -12.22 7.41 2.02
CA ASN A 101 -11.14 7.09 2.93
C ASN A 101 -10.27 5.93 2.43
N ILE A 102 -10.91 4.89 1.88
CA ILE A 102 -10.23 3.73 1.31
C ILE A 102 -10.58 3.64 -0.18
N VAL A 103 -9.56 3.77 -1.03
CA VAL A 103 -9.70 3.65 -2.48
C VAL A 103 -8.96 2.42 -2.98
N LEU A 104 -9.68 1.51 -3.62
CA LEU A 104 -9.09 0.42 -4.40
C LEU A 104 -8.96 0.89 -5.86
N ALA A 105 -7.73 1.11 -6.32
CA ALA A 105 -7.40 1.46 -7.69
C ALA A 105 -6.96 0.21 -8.44
N ASP A 106 -7.88 -0.45 -9.15
CA ASP A 106 -7.61 -1.71 -9.82
C ASP A 106 -6.99 -1.51 -11.20
N GLU A 107 -5.93 -2.29 -11.48
CA GLU A 107 -5.24 -2.37 -12.78
C GLU A 107 -4.73 -1.01 -13.26
N ILE A 108 -4.04 -0.27 -12.40
CA ILE A 108 -3.61 1.11 -12.67
C ILE A 108 -2.74 1.24 -13.91
N ASN A 109 -2.10 0.16 -14.34
CA ASN A 109 -1.34 0.05 -15.58
C ASN A 109 -2.21 -0.10 -16.84
N ARG A 110 -3.55 -0.08 -16.79
CA ARG A 110 -4.44 -0.20 -17.97
C ARG A 110 -4.96 1.13 -18.51
N THR A 111 -4.50 2.26 -17.99
CA THR A 111 -4.89 3.60 -18.46
C THR A 111 -3.68 4.43 -18.89
N THR A 112 -3.93 5.56 -19.55
CA THR A 112 -2.87 6.47 -20.00
C THR A 112 -2.07 7.08 -18.84
N PRO A 113 -0.79 7.44 -19.05
CA PRO A 113 0.04 8.08 -18.02
C PRO A 113 -0.57 9.35 -17.41
N ARG A 114 -1.41 10.08 -18.16
CA ARG A 114 -2.08 11.29 -17.67
C ARG A 114 -3.12 10.97 -16.59
N THR A 115 -3.91 9.92 -16.79
CA THR A 115 -4.92 9.48 -15.81
C THR A 115 -4.26 8.83 -14.59
N GLN A 116 -3.17 8.07 -14.79
CA GLN A 116 -2.35 7.56 -13.68
C GLN A 116 -1.82 8.70 -12.80
N SER A 117 -1.31 9.76 -13.43
CA SER A 117 -0.76 10.92 -12.72
C SER A 117 -1.80 11.62 -11.85
N ALA A 118 -3.06 11.69 -12.27
CA ALA A 118 -4.13 12.30 -11.48
C ALA A 118 -4.33 11.60 -10.12
N LEU A 119 -4.31 10.26 -10.08
CA LEU A 119 -4.36 9.51 -8.82
C LEU A 119 -3.06 9.70 -8.00
N LEU A 120 -1.91 9.64 -8.66
CA LEU A 120 -0.61 9.65 -8.00
C LEU A 120 -0.25 11.03 -7.43
N GLU A 121 -0.74 12.11 -8.03
CA GLU A 121 -0.67 13.47 -7.48
C GLU A 121 -1.59 13.60 -6.27
N ALA A 122 -2.84 13.10 -6.36
CA ALA A 122 -3.77 13.08 -5.23
C ALA A 122 -3.21 12.34 -4.02
N MET A 123 -2.50 11.23 -4.24
CA MET A 123 -1.77 10.47 -3.21
C MET A 123 -0.65 11.25 -2.53
N GLN A 124 0.02 12.16 -3.22
CA GLN A 124 1.11 12.95 -2.63
C GLN A 124 0.60 14.21 -1.93
N GLU A 125 -0.38 14.87 -2.53
CA GLU A 125 -0.84 16.18 -2.07
C GLU A 125 -1.99 16.09 -1.07
N PHE A 126 -2.67 14.93 -0.96
CA PHE A 126 -3.88 14.72 -0.15
C PHE A 126 -5.03 15.67 -0.49
N LYS A 127 -4.96 16.30 -1.67
CA LYS A 127 -5.93 17.24 -2.23
C LYS A 127 -5.82 17.20 -3.75
N VAL A 128 -6.86 17.70 -4.42
CA VAL A 128 -6.88 17.82 -5.88
C VAL A 128 -7.33 19.22 -6.30
N THR A 129 -6.87 19.65 -7.47
CA THR A 129 -7.32 20.90 -8.08
C THR A 129 -8.25 20.57 -9.24
N VAL A 130 -9.50 21.03 -9.16
CA VAL A 130 -10.47 20.91 -10.26
C VAL A 130 -11.03 22.29 -10.55
N ASP A 131 -10.96 22.72 -11.82
CA ASP A 131 -11.38 24.05 -12.28
C ASP A 131 -10.74 25.21 -11.48
N GLY A 132 -9.47 25.05 -11.10
CA GLY A 132 -8.73 26.03 -10.31
C GLY A 132 -9.07 26.07 -8.82
N ILE A 133 -9.99 25.22 -8.35
CA ILE A 133 -10.40 25.13 -6.94
C ILE A 133 -9.72 23.93 -6.29
N LEU A 134 -8.99 24.19 -5.20
CA LEU A 134 -8.41 23.16 -4.34
C LEU A 134 -9.49 22.46 -3.51
N ARG A 135 -9.40 21.13 -3.42
CA ARG A 135 -10.35 20.28 -2.69
C ARG A 135 -9.60 19.21 -1.91
N ASP A 136 -9.76 19.22 -0.59
CA ASP A 136 -9.13 18.25 0.29
C ASP A 136 -9.78 16.86 0.16
N LEU A 137 -8.95 15.82 0.27
CA LEU A 137 -9.42 14.44 0.34
C LEU A 137 -9.77 14.08 1.79
N PRO A 138 -10.66 13.07 2.00
CA PRO A 138 -10.99 12.61 3.35
C PRO A 138 -9.77 12.12 4.11
N ILE A 139 -9.75 12.30 5.43
CA ILE A 139 -8.68 11.80 6.30
C ILE A 139 -9.22 10.62 7.13
N PRO A 140 -8.52 9.47 7.18
CA PRO A 140 -7.35 9.13 6.37
C PRO A 140 -7.72 8.92 4.90
N PHE A 141 -6.78 9.20 3.99
CA PHE A 141 -6.85 8.87 2.57
C PHE A 141 -5.85 7.76 2.26
N PHE A 142 -6.33 6.54 2.05
CA PHE A 142 -5.50 5.37 1.82
C PHE A 142 -5.86 4.71 0.51
N VAL A 143 -4.84 4.44 -0.31
CA VAL A 143 -4.98 3.88 -1.65
C VAL A 143 -4.31 2.53 -1.65
N ILE A 144 -5.07 1.52 -2.06
CA ILE A 144 -4.57 0.20 -2.41
C ILE A 144 -4.67 0.13 -3.92
N ALA A 145 -3.54 0.19 -4.61
CA ALA A 145 -3.50 0.05 -6.06
C ALA A 145 -3.19 -1.39 -6.44
N THR A 146 -3.58 -1.81 -7.64
CA THR A 146 -3.21 -3.13 -8.18
C THR A 146 -2.62 -2.99 -9.58
N GLU A 147 -1.63 -3.82 -9.86
CA GLU A 147 -1.04 -3.99 -11.19
C GLU A 147 -1.11 -5.46 -11.59
N ASN A 148 -1.45 -5.71 -12.85
CA ASN A 148 -1.37 -7.02 -13.45
C ASN A 148 -0.07 -7.11 -14.28
N PRO A 149 0.90 -7.96 -13.87
CA PRO A 149 2.20 -8.05 -14.56
C PRO A 149 2.17 -8.86 -15.86
N ILE A 150 1.06 -9.57 -16.16
CA ILE A 150 0.99 -10.53 -17.28
C ILE A 150 0.42 -9.91 -18.57
N GLU A 151 -0.39 -8.86 -18.47
CA GLU A 151 -1.01 -8.23 -19.64
C GLU A 151 -0.05 -7.27 -20.34
N PHE A 152 0.50 -7.69 -21.49
CA PHE A 152 1.39 -6.85 -22.32
C PHE A 152 0.65 -6.00 -23.35
N HIS A 153 -0.61 -6.31 -23.68
CA HIS A 153 -1.39 -5.58 -24.67
C HIS A 153 -2.32 -4.55 -24.02
N GLY A 154 -2.14 -3.27 -24.37
CA GLY A 154 -2.98 -2.19 -23.88
C GLY A 154 -2.66 -1.73 -22.45
N THR A 155 -1.47 -2.07 -21.95
CA THR A 155 -0.96 -1.58 -20.65
C THR A 155 0.11 -0.51 -20.82
N TYR A 156 0.10 0.43 -19.90
CA TYR A 156 1.07 1.50 -19.72
C TYR A 156 1.76 1.27 -18.37
N PRO A 157 2.98 0.69 -18.36
CA PRO A 157 3.69 0.44 -17.10
C PRO A 157 3.96 1.76 -16.40
N LEU A 158 3.88 1.75 -15.07
CA LEU A 158 4.22 2.93 -14.30
C LEU A 158 5.74 3.17 -14.38
N PRO A 159 6.16 4.41 -14.72
CA PRO A 159 7.55 4.82 -14.57
C PRO A 159 8.04 4.60 -13.14
N GLU A 160 9.33 4.36 -12.95
CA GLU A 160 9.88 4.02 -11.63
C GLU A 160 9.72 5.18 -10.63
N SER A 161 9.77 6.43 -11.13
CA SER A 161 9.47 7.64 -10.35
C SER A 161 8.04 7.69 -9.81
N GLN A 162 7.11 7.00 -10.47
CA GLN A 162 5.69 6.91 -10.13
C GLN A 162 5.45 5.78 -9.13
N VAL A 163 6.04 4.60 -9.36
CA VAL A 163 5.93 3.47 -8.41
C VAL A 163 6.57 3.80 -7.06
N ASP A 164 7.64 4.60 -7.05
CA ASP A 164 8.32 5.05 -5.82
C ASP A 164 7.41 5.85 -4.85
N ARG A 165 6.26 6.35 -5.33
CA ARG A 165 5.22 7.01 -4.52
C ARG A 165 4.46 6.05 -3.62
N PHE A 166 4.46 4.75 -3.91
CA PHE A 166 3.89 3.73 -3.03
C PHE A 166 4.86 3.38 -1.91
N LEU A 167 4.36 3.32 -0.68
CA LEU A 167 5.18 3.00 0.49
C LEU A 167 5.77 1.59 0.36
N MET A 168 4.93 0.63 -0.03
CA MET A 168 5.26 -0.78 -0.22
C MET A 168 4.61 -1.34 -1.48
N GLN A 169 5.28 -2.30 -2.09
CA GLN A 169 4.70 -3.20 -3.08
C GLN A 169 4.60 -4.60 -2.47
N LEU A 170 3.42 -5.21 -2.51
CA LEU A 170 3.14 -6.51 -1.92
C LEU A 170 2.80 -7.52 -3.01
N GLY A 171 3.30 -8.75 -2.86
CA GLY A 171 2.87 -9.89 -3.66
C GLY A 171 1.89 -10.69 -2.84
N VAL A 172 0.72 -11.01 -3.39
CA VAL A 172 -0.31 -11.74 -2.65
C VAL A 172 -0.17 -13.26 -2.88
N GLY A 173 0.25 -13.66 -4.07
CA GLY A 173 0.43 -15.04 -4.49
C GLY A 173 -0.88 -15.84 -4.53
N TYR A 174 -0.81 -17.02 -5.14
CA TYR A 174 -1.86 -18.02 -4.96
C TYR A 174 -1.88 -18.49 -3.50
N PRO A 175 -3.07 -18.75 -2.94
CA PRO A 175 -3.17 -19.39 -1.63
C PRO A 175 -2.44 -20.73 -1.66
N SER A 176 -1.85 -21.12 -0.54
CA SER A 176 -1.38 -22.49 -0.34
C SER A 176 -2.56 -23.45 -0.46
N HIS A 177 -2.27 -24.72 -0.75
CA HIS A 177 -3.29 -25.77 -0.82
C HIS A 177 -4.20 -25.79 0.43
N GLN A 178 -3.64 -25.61 1.62
CA GLN A 178 -4.42 -25.57 2.87
C GLN A 178 -5.32 -24.33 2.96
N GLU A 179 -4.84 -23.16 2.55
CA GLU A 179 -5.64 -21.94 2.49
C GLU A 179 -6.77 -22.07 1.45
N GLU A 180 -6.48 -22.64 0.28
CA GLU A 180 -7.46 -22.85 -0.78
C GLU A 180 -8.55 -23.84 -0.37
N VAL A 181 -8.18 -24.96 0.27
CA VAL A 181 -9.15 -25.87 0.92
C VAL A 181 -9.97 -25.11 1.97
N GLY A 182 -9.34 -24.24 2.77
CA GLY A 182 -10.03 -23.40 3.75
C GLY A 182 -11.04 -22.43 3.13
N ILE A 183 -10.76 -21.89 1.93
CA ILE A 183 -11.69 -21.06 1.15
C ILE A 183 -12.89 -21.90 0.69
N LEU A 184 -12.64 -23.09 0.15
CA LEU A 184 -13.70 -23.97 -0.39
C LEU A 184 -14.59 -24.60 0.68
N THR A 185 -14.02 -24.92 1.86
CA THR A 185 -14.73 -25.58 2.96
C THR A 185 -15.51 -24.62 3.85
N ARG A 186 -15.27 -23.31 3.73
CA ARG A 186 -16.04 -22.28 4.42
C ARG A 186 -17.44 -22.19 3.79
N ASN A 187 -18.37 -22.96 4.35
CA ASN A 187 -19.80 -22.89 4.05
C ASN A 187 -20.40 -21.61 4.64
N PHE A 188 -20.35 -20.53 3.87
CA PHE A 188 -21.00 -19.28 4.23
C PHE A 188 -22.46 -19.29 3.77
N LYS A 189 -23.40 -19.34 4.72
CA LYS A 189 -24.82 -19.07 4.43
C LYS A 189 -25.04 -17.62 3.98
N GLU A 190 -24.22 -16.70 4.48
CA GLU A 190 -24.17 -15.27 4.15
C GLU A 190 -22.70 -14.84 4.02
N SER A 191 -22.41 -13.87 3.14
CA SER A 191 -21.05 -13.39 2.93
C SER A 191 -20.46 -12.82 4.22
N PRO A 192 -19.27 -13.27 4.69
CA PRO A 192 -18.63 -12.74 5.90
C PRO A 192 -18.41 -11.24 5.85
N LEU A 193 -18.22 -10.72 4.64
CA LEU A 193 -18.03 -9.30 4.43
C LEU A 193 -19.30 -8.51 4.75
N GLU A 194 -20.50 -9.07 4.48
CA GLU A 194 -21.80 -8.44 4.71
C GLU A 194 -22.17 -8.33 6.18
N THR A 195 -21.78 -9.32 6.97
CA THR A 195 -21.99 -9.35 8.43
C THR A 195 -20.83 -8.70 9.20
N LEU A 196 -19.76 -8.27 8.53
CA LEU A 196 -18.61 -7.65 9.17
C LEU A 196 -18.97 -6.28 9.76
N GLN A 197 -18.88 -6.18 11.08
CA GLN A 197 -19.07 -4.93 11.81
C GLN A 197 -17.76 -4.15 11.95
N SER A 198 -17.87 -2.84 12.08
CA SER A 198 -16.75 -1.97 12.45
C SER A 198 -16.29 -2.29 13.88
N VAL A 199 -14.98 -2.30 14.07
CA VAL A 199 -14.31 -2.61 15.35
C VAL A 199 -13.41 -1.46 15.82
N VAL A 200 -13.16 -0.50 14.93
CA VAL A 200 -12.27 0.64 15.10
C VAL A 200 -12.94 1.82 14.40
N SER A 201 -12.75 3.03 14.90
CA SER A 201 -13.20 4.27 14.29
C SER A 201 -12.11 4.93 13.45
N ILE A 202 -12.50 5.80 12.53
CA ILE A 202 -11.57 6.66 11.77
C ILE A 202 -10.67 7.48 12.72
N GLN A 203 -11.22 8.00 13.81
CA GLN A 203 -10.47 8.83 14.76
C GLN A 203 -9.36 8.03 15.45
N GLU A 204 -9.64 6.79 15.86
CA GLU A 204 -8.62 5.89 16.42
C GLU A 204 -7.50 5.60 15.40
N ILE A 205 -7.81 5.45 14.11
CA ILE A 205 -6.78 5.29 13.08
C ILE A 205 -5.90 6.54 12.96
N ILE A 206 -6.49 7.73 13.03
CA ILE A 206 -5.73 9.00 12.97
C ILE A 206 -4.80 9.11 14.20
N GLU A 207 -5.31 8.82 15.39
CA GLU A 207 -4.50 8.80 16.63
C GLU A 207 -3.36 7.77 16.55
N VAL A 208 -3.61 6.60 15.95
CA VAL A 208 -2.56 5.61 15.69
C VAL A 208 -1.53 6.13 14.69
N GLN A 209 -1.94 6.78 13.59
CA GLN A 209 -1.02 7.36 12.61
C GLN A 209 -0.11 8.42 13.25
N GLU A 210 -0.67 9.26 14.12
CA GLU A 210 0.09 10.24 14.90
C GLU A 210 1.05 9.56 15.86
N PHE A 211 0.59 8.58 16.65
CA PHE A 211 1.42 7.86 17.60
C PHE A 211 2.57 7.11 16.94
N VAL A 212 2.33 6.44 15.80
CA VAL A 212 3.36 5.74 15.03
C VAL A 212 4.54 6.65 14.68
N THR A 213 4.31 7.96 14.48
CA THR A 213 5.41 8.91 14.19
C THR A 213 6.34 9.11 15.40
N SER A 214 5.82 8.91 16.62
CA SER A 214 6.52 9.07 17.89
C SER A 214 7.25 7.81 18.38
N VAL A 215 6.99 6.64 17.75
CA VAL A 215 7.69 5.38 18.06
C VAL A 215 9.20 5.58 17.93
N SER A 216 9.90 5.26 19.02
CA SER A 216 11.33 5.54 19.15
C SER A 216 12.16 4.70 18.18
N ILE A 217 13.21 5.33 17.63
CA ILE A 217 14.18 4.65 16.78
C ILE A 217 15.58 5.12 17.20
N GLU A 218 16.42 4.16 17.58
CA GLU A 218 17.80 4.46 17.96
C GLU A 218 18.62 4.87 16.73
N GLU A 219 19.61 5.75 16.92
CA GLU A 219 20.50 6.23 15.86
C GLU A 219 21.19 5.07 15.12
N LYS A 220 21.57 4.01 15.84
CA LYS A 220 22.16 2.81 15.25
C LYS A 220 21.24 2.09 14.25
N ILE A 221 19.92 2.16 14.46
CA ILE A 221 18.92 1.58 13.54
C ILE A 221 18.71 2.50 12.33
N VAL A 222 18.72 3.82 12.55
CA VAL A 222 18.70 4.79 11.44
C VAL A 222 19.90 4.58 10.53
N ASP A 223 21.11 4.47 11.10
CA ASP A 223 22.34 4.14 10.36
C ASP A 223 22.23 2.77 9.66
N TYR A 224 21.67 1.75 10.33
CA TYR A 224 21.41 0.44 9.71
C TYR A 224 20.53 0.55 8.46
N ILE A 225 19.43 1.32 8.51
CA ILE A 225 18.55 1.58 7.35
C ILE A 225 19.35 2.26 6.24
N VAL A 226 20.12 3.31 6.55
CA VAL A 226 20.94 4.02 5.56
C VAL A 226 21.99 3.11 4.92
N LYS A 227 22.60 2.21 5.70
CA LYS A 227 23.56 1.21 5.20
C LYS A 227 22.91 0.21 4.26
N ILE A 228 21.69 -0.27 4.56
CA ILE A 228 20.92 -1.12 3.64
C ILE A 228 20.69 -0.38 2.31
N ILE A 229 20.13 0.84 2.38
CA ILE A 229 19.78 1.61 1.18
C ILE A 229 21.02 1.98 0.35
N SER A 230 22.10 2.45 0.98
CA SER A 230 23.34 2.76 0.28
C SER A 230 23.98 1.52 -0.35
N THR A 231 23.86 0.34 0.27
CA THR A 231 24.33 -0.92 -0.34
C THR A 231 23.60 -1.22 -1.64
N THR A 232 22.30 -0.91 -1.77
CA THR A 232 21.58 -1.09 -3.05
C THR A 232 22.17 -0.25 -4.19
N ARG A 233 22.81 0.89 -3.89
CA ARG A 233 23.41 1.79 -4.88
C ARG A 233 24.87 1.43 -5.20
N ASN A 234 25.53 0.74 -4.27
CA ASN A 234 26.96 0.43 -4.32
C ASN A 234 27.25 -1.06 -4.54
N LEU A 235 26.23 -1.88 -4.83
CA LEU A 235 26.39 -3.31 -5.12
C LEU A 235 26.72 -3.47 -6.61
N PRO A 236 28.00 -3.73 -6.97
CA PRO A 236 28.37 -3.79 -8.36
C PRO A 236 27.75 -5.03 -9.03
N GLY A 237 27.20 -4.82 -10.21
CA GLY A 237 27.01 -5.88 -11.19
C GLY A 237 25.59 -6.43 -11.34
N ASP A 238 24.79 -6.44 -10.28
CA ASP A 238 23.42 -7.01 -10.31
C ASP A 238 22.30 -5.96 -10.34
N ILE A 239 22.59 -4.76 -9.83
CA ILE A 239 21.63 -3.66 -9.76
C ILE A 239 21.95 -2.63 -10.87
N LYS A 240 20.94 -2.29 -11.67
CA LYS A 240 20.97 -1.20 -12.65
C LYS A 240 20.67 0.15 -12.01
N LEU A 241 19.68 0.17 -11.11
CA LEU A 241 19.32 1.36 -10.34
C LEU A 241 19.00 0.95 -8.90
N GLY A 242 19.71 1.53 -7.94
CA GLY A 242 19.47 1.32 -6.51
C GLY A 242 18.39 2.24 -5.95
N ALA A 243 17.98 1.96 -4.72
CA ALA A 243 16.89 2.65 -4.06
C ALA A 243 17.25 4.10 -3.68
N SER A 244 16.26 5.00 -3.78
CA SER A 244 16.39 6.43 -3.47
C SER A 244 16.35 6.71 -1.96
N PRO A 245 16.66 7.93 -1.49
CA PRO A 245 16.45 8.32 -0.08
C PRO A 245 15.02 8.13 0.42
N ARG A 246 14.01 8.17 -0.46
CA ARG A 246 12.61 7.87 -0.09
C ARG A 246 12.45 6.45 0.43
N ALA A 247 13.26 5.49 -0.03
CA ALA A 247 13.28 4.14 0.51
C ALA A 247 13.72 4.11 1.99
N SER A 248 14.64 5.00 2.39
CA SER A 248 15.08 5.11 3.80
C SER A 248 13.93 5.60 4.67
N LEU A 249 13.23 6.65 4.21
CA LEU A 249 12.06 7.18 4.90
C LEU A 249 10.91 6.17 4.95
N ALA A 250 10.68 5.44 3.86
CA ALA A 250 9.67 4.39 3.79
C ALA A 250 9.98 3.26 4.79
N LEU A 251 11.22 2.74 4.82
CA LEU A 251 11.62 1.71 5.78
C LEU A 251 11.48 2.17 7.22
N MET A 252 11.89 3.40 7.53
CA MET A 252 11.76 3.94 8.88
C MET A 252 10.29 4.03 9.31
N ARG A 253 9.42 4.58 8.44
CA ARG A 253 7.98 4.73 8.72
C ARG A 253 7.29 3.38 8.89
N THR A 254 7.56 2.43 8.00
CA THR A 254 6.98 1.09 8.10
C THR A 254 7.51 0.33 9.30
N ALA A 255 8.80 0.44 9.63
CA ALA A 255 9.38 -0.22 10.80
C ALA A 255 8.77 0.29 12.12
N ARG A 256 8.50 1.60 12.23
CA ARG A 256 7.75 2.16 13.37
C ARG A 256 6.33 1.60 13.46
N ALA A 257 5.61 1.56 12.35
CA ALA A 257 4.25 1.01 12.31
C ALA A 257 4.22 -0.50 12.64
N LEU A 258 5.23 -1.25 12.20
CA LEU A 258 5.36 -2.68 12.52
C LEU A 258 5.71 -2.90 13.99
N ALA A 259 6.64 -2.13 14.56
CA ALA A 259 6.92 -2.16 15.99
C ALA A 259 5.67 -1.90 16.83
N PHE A 260 4.88 -0.89 16.43
CA PHE A 260 3.61 -0.57 17.07
C PHE A 260 2.60 -1.72 17.00
N LEU A 261 2.48 -2.36 15.83
CA LEU A 261 1.63 -3.55 15.61
C LEU A 261 2.06 -4.71 16.51
N ASP A 262 3.36 -4.88 16.73
CA ASP A 262 3.96 -5.86 17.65
C ASP A 262 3.93 -5.42 19.13
N LYS A 263 3.17 -4.37 19.45
CA LYS A 263 2.98 -3.83 20.81
C LYS A 263 4.26 -3.27 21.44
N ARG A 264 5.14 -2.70 20.61
CA ARG A 264 6.37 -2.04 21.04
C ARG A 264 6.35 -0.56 20.67
N ASP A 265 6.92 0.26 21.56
CA ASP A 265 7.12 1.71 21.37
C ASP A 265 8.54 2.04 20.87
N TYR A 266 9.27 1.03 20.39
CA TYR A 266 10.61 1.14 19.85
C TYR A 266 10.83 0.15 18.71
N VAL A 267 11.58 0.60 17.70
CA VAL A 267 11.98 -0.21 16.55
C VAL A 267 13.15 -1.13 16.92
N ILE A 268 13.14 -2.36 16.41
CA ILE A 268 14.29 -3.28 16.44
C ILE A 268 14.77 -3.57 15.01
N PRO A 269 16.02 -4.07 14.82
CA PRO A 269 16.52 -4.36 13.47
C PRO A 269 15.69 -5.38 12.69
N ASP A 270 14.97 -6.28 13.38
CA ASP A 270 14.12 -7.27 12.73
C ASP A 270 12.91 -6.65 12.03
N ASP A 271 12.37 -5.54 12.56
CA ASP A 271 11.29 -4.76 11.91
C ASP A 271 11.73 -4.28 10.52
N VAL A 272 12.95 -3.74 10.46
CA VAL A 272 13.56 -3.25 9.21
C VAL A 272 13.76 -4.39 8.22
N LYS A 273 14.27 -5.54 8.69
CA LYS A 273 14.51 -6.71 7.84
C LYS A 273 13.22 -7.26 7.23
N ARG A 274 12.17 -7.39 8.05
CA ARG A 274 10.88 -7.94 7.66
C ARG A 274 10.20 -7.10 6.58
N LEU A 275 10.40 -5.78 6.60
CA LEU A 275 9.84 -4.83 5.63
C LEU A 275 10.77 -4.51 4.45
N ALA A 276 12.04 -4.92 4.51
CA ALA A 276 13.03 -4.57 3.50
C ALA A 276 12.60 -4.98 2.09
N TYR A 277 12.09 -6.21 1.91
CA TYR A 277 11.70 -6.68 0.59
C TYR A 277 10.49 -5.91 0.02
N SER A 278 9.42 -5.75 0.81
CA SER A 278 8.19 -5.05 0.38
C SER A 278 8.42 -3.56 0.10
N VAL A 279 9.38 -2.93 0.77
CA VAL A 279 9.75 -1.53 0.53
C VAL A 279 10.73 -1.40 -0.65
N LEU A 280 11.63 -2.36 -0.87
CA LEU A 280 12.71 -2.22 -1.85
C LEU A 280 12.43 -2.81 -3.23
N ARG A 281 11.52 -3.79 -3.34
CA ARG A 281 11.33 -4.53 -4.60
C ARG A 281 11.00 -3.66 -5.81
N HIS A 282 10.17 -2.63 -5.64
CA HIS A 282 9.83 -1.67 -6.71
C HIS A 282 10.83 -0.51 -6.83
N ARG A 283 11.84 -0.46 -5.95
CA ARG A 283 12.85 0.61 -5.89
C ARG A 283 14.23 0.14 -6.33
N ILE A 284 14.37 -1.14 -6.69
CA ILE A 284 15.61 -1.72 -7.20
C ILE A 284 15.33 -2.26 -8.60
N ILE A 285 16.05 -1.72 -9.60
CA ILE A 285 15.99 -2.23 -10.97
C ILE A 285 17.18 -3.15 -11.17
N LEU A 286 16.93 -4.38 -11.61
CA LEU A 286 17.99 -5.36 -11.87
C LEU A 286 18.63 -5.15 -13.23
N GLN A 287 19.90 -5.58 -13.34
CA GLN A 287 20.55 -5.71 -14.64
C GLN A 287 19.89 -6.83 -15.45
N PRO A 288 19.67 -6.67 -16.78
CA PRO A 288 19.07 -7.73 -17.60
C PRO A 288 19.79 -9.08 -17.48
N ARG A 289 21.13 -9.05 -17.41
CA ARG A 289 21.95 -10.26 -17.21
C ARG A 289 21.67 -11.00 -15.91
N SER A 290 21.27 -10.29 -14.85
CA SER A 290 20.97 -10.86 -13.54
C SER A 290 19.60 -11.51 -13.54
N ILE A 291 18.62 -10.90 -14.22
CA ILE A 291 17.30 -11.50 -14.48
C ILE A 291 17.46 -12.82 -15.26
N VAL A 292 18.28 -12.84 -16.33
CA VAL A 292 18.55 -14.05 -17.12
C VAL A 292 19.21 -15.16 -16.29
N ARG A 293 20.00 -14.81 -15.28
CA ARG A 293 20.58 -15.77 -14.33
C ARG A 293 19.58 -16.28 -13.28
N GLY A 294 18.33 -15.80 -13.32
CA GLY A 294 17.29 -16.17 -12.36
C GLY A 294 17.37 -15.42 -11.03
N LEU A 295 18.15 -14.33 -10.93
CA LEU A 295 18.17 -13.52 -9.71
C LEU A 295 16.91 -12.66 -9.63
N SER A 296 16.24 -12.74 -8.48
CA SER A 296 15.10 -11.89 -8.16
C SER A 296 15.49 -10.70 -7.27
N ALA A 297 14.61 -9.71 -7.17
CA ALA A 297 14.77 -8.61 -6.21
C ALA A 297 14.80 -9.15 -4.77
N GLN A 298 14.08 -10.22 -4.48
CA GLN A 298 14.05 -10.87 -3.18
C GLN A 298 15.43 -11.44 -2.81
N ASP A 299 16.10 -12.11 -3.76
CA ASP A 299 17.45 -12.66 -3.54
C ASP A 299 18.47 -11.57 -3.23
N ILE A 300 18.39 -10.46 -3.98
CA ILE A 300 19.30 -9.33 -3.81
C ILE A 300 19.07 -8.63 -2.48
N VAL A 301 17.81 -8.36 -2.10
CA VAL A 301 17.51 -7.80 -0.78
C VAL A 301 17.99 -8.74 0.32
N GLY A 302 17.73 -10.05 0.19
CA GLY A 302 18.22 -11.05 1.14
C GLY A 302 19.74 -11.07 1.28
N HIS A 303 20.48 -10.93 0.16
CA HIS A 303 21.93 -10.82 0.18
C HIS A 303 22.40 -9.53 0.88
N ILE A 304 21.76 -8.40 0.61
CA ILE A 304 22.08 -7.12 1.26
C ILE A 304 21.87 -7.23 2.78
N LEU A 305 20.75 -7.79 3.23
CA LEU A 305 20.44 -7.95 4.66
C LEU A 305 21.43 -8.87 5.38
N LYS A 306 22.02 -9.85 4.69
CA LYS A 306 23.10 -10.70 5.23
C LYS A 306 24.44 -9.99 5.28
N LYS A 307 24.71 -9.09 4.32
CA LYS A 307 25.98 -8.37 4.19
C LYS A 307 26.10 -7.20 5.15
N VAL A 308 25.00 -6.47 5.39
CA VAL A 308 25.01 -5.30 6.28
C VAL A 308 24.97 -5.77 7.74
N PRO A 309 25.98 -5.46 8.58
CA PRO A 309 25.99 -5.87 9.98
C PRO A 309 24.78 -5.31 10.73
N VAL A 310 24.14 -6.17 11.52
CA VAL A 310 23.05 -5.78 12.42
C VAL A 310 23.68 -5.00 13.58
N PRO A 311 23.13 -3.85 13.98
CA PRO A 311 23.63 -3.12 15.14
C PRO A 311 23.42 -3.96 16.42
N ALA A 312 24.42 -3.90 17.32
CA ALA A 312 24.38 -4.53 18.63
C ALA A 312 23.45 -3.79 19.61
#